data_AF-A0A814YAY9-F1
#
_entry.id   AF-A0A814YAY9-F1
#
_cell.length_a   1.000
_cell.length_b   1.000
_cell.length_c   1.000
_cell.angle_alpha   90.00
_cell.angle_beta   90.00
_cell.angle_gamma   90.00
#
_symmetry.space_group_name_H-M   'P 1'
#
loop_
_entity.id
_entity.type
_entity.pdbx_description
1 polymer ?
#
loop_
_entity_poly.entity_id
_entity_poly.type
_entity_poly.pdbx_seq_one_letter_code
_entity_poly.pdbx_strand_id
1 'polypeptide(L)'
;MNDSLLMEVRDMQAELTIIRQDIHAHPEMTMEEQRTSALVASKLKEWGLTVTEGVGRFGVVGTLTSIKPDNRSIGLRADMDALQLIEKNNVSYVSTKLGTMHACGHDGHTAMLLGAAK
;
A
#
# COMPACT_ATOMS: atom_id res chain seq x y z
N MET A 1 -6.05 -0.98 -25.33
CA MET A 1 -5.91 -1.19 -23.88
C MET A 1 -5.89 -2.70 -23.66
N ASN A 2 -5.10 -3.23 -22.73
CA ASN A 2 -5.03 -4.68 -22.54
C ASN A 2 -6.23 -5.14 -21.70
N ASP A 3 -7.30 -5.60 -22.34
CA ASP A 3 -8.56 -5.96 -21.67
C ASP A 3 -8.39 -7.13 -20.69
N SER A 4 -7.45 -8.05 -20.93
CA SER A 4 -7.12 -9.15 -20.00
C SER A 4 -6.58 -8.61 -18.67
N LEU A 5 -5.62 -7.68 -18.75
CA LEU A 5 -5.05 -7.05 -17.56
C LEU A 5 -6.11 -6.29 -16.75
N LEU A 6 -7.06 -5.63 -17.43
CA LEU A 6 -8.15 -4.94 -16.74
C LEU A 6 -9.10 -5.92 -16.02
N MET A 7 -9.30 -7.12 -16.54
CA MET A 7 -10.07 -8.17 -15.85
C MET A 7 -9.29 -8.69 -14.63
N GLU A 8 -8.01 -9.00 -14.79
CA GLU A 8 -7.15 -9.45 -13.69
C GLU A 8 -7.10 -8.43 -12.54
N VAL A 9 -6.98 -7.13 -12.86
CA VAL A 9 -7.03 -6.06 -11.86
C VAL A 9 -8.39 -5.97 -11.16
N ARG A 10 -9.50 -6.21 -11.87
CA ARG A 10 -10.84 -6.25 -11.26
C ARG A 10 -10.99 -7.43 -10.29
N ASP A 11 -10.41 -8.58 -10.62
CA ASP A 11 -10.45 -9.75 -9.74
C ASP A 11 -9.71 -9.52 -8.41
N MET A 12 -8.70 -8.63 -8.41
CA MET A 12 -7.99 -8.20 -7.20
C MET A 12 -8.76 -7.19 -6.34
N GLN A 13 -9.85 -6.59 -6.85
CA GLN A 13 -10.51 -5.45 -6.20
C GLN A 13 -10.95 -5.75 -4.75
N ALA A 14 -11.47 -6.95 -4.49
CA ALA A 14 -11.92 -7.33 -3.15
C ALA A 14 -10.77 -7.36 -2.13
N GLU A 15 -9.64 -7.99 -2.49
CA GLU A 15 -8.45 -8.04 -1.63
C GLU A 15 -7.87 -6.64 -1.40
N LEU A 16 -7.73 -5.84 -2.45
CA LEU A 16 -7.18 -4.48 -2.35
C LEU A 16 -8.10 -3.56 -1.53
N THR A 17 -9.42 -3.76 -1.61
CA THR A 17 -10.40 -3.04 -0.76
C THR A 17 -10.20 -3.39 0.71
N ILE A 18 -10.00 -4.67 1.03
CA ILE A 18 -9.73 -5.12 2.40
C ILE A 18 -8.42 -4.51 2.91
N ILE A 19 -7.35 -4.53 2.12
CA ILE A 19 -6.06 -3.91 2.49
C ILE A 19 -6.23 -2.41 2.73
N ARG A 20 -6.90 -1.70 1.83
CA ARG A 20 -7.15 -0.26 2.00
C ARG A 20 -7.94 0.04 3.26
N GLN A 21 -9.04 -0.69 3.50
CA GLN A 21 -9.87 -0.52 4.69
C GLN A 21 -9.11 -0.82 5.98
N ASP A 22 -8.25 -1.84 5.97
CA ASP A 22 -7.38 -2.18 7.08
C ASP A 22 -6.36 -1.07 7.40
N ILE A 23 -5.67 -0.53 6.39
CA ILE A 23 -4.75 0.59 6.56
C ILE A 23 -5.51 1.84 7.05
N HIS A 24 -6.68 2.12 6.48
CA HIS A 24 -7.53 3.25 6.88
C HIS A 24 -7.93 3.20 8.36
N ALA A 25 -8.32 2.02 8.84
CA ALA A 25 -8.74 1.80 10.22
C ALA A 25 -7.57 1.84 11.23
N HIS A 26 -6.34 1.65 10.77
CA HIS A 26 -5.13 1.63 11.62
C HIS A 26 -4.09 2.66 11.16
N PRO A 27 -4.44 3.96 11.14
CA PRO A 27 -3.56 4.98 10.58
C PRO A 27 -2.37 5.26 11.51
N GLU A 28 -1.21 5.48 10.92
CA GLU A 28 0.05 5.79 11.63
C GLU A 28 0.60 7.15 11.19
N MET A 29 1.15 7.91 12.13
CA MET A 29 1.72 9.22 11.85
C MET A 29 3.02 9.09 11.06
N THR A 30 3.42 10.19 10.41
CA THR A 30 4.71 10.29 9.74
C THR A 30 5.86 9.84 10.67
N MET A 31 6.71 8.94 10.20
CA MET A 31 7.82 8.32 10.95
C MET A 31 7.40 7.42 12.13
N GLU A 32 6.19 6.87 12.11
CA GLU A 32 5.67 5.88 13.06
C GLU A 32 4.97 4.69 12.36
N GLU A 33 5.12 4.53 11.05
CA GLU A 33 4.35 3.64 10.17
C GLU A 33 4.78 2.16 10.25
N GLN A 34 5.06 1.68 11.45
CA GLN A 34 5.63 0.35 11.68
C GLN A 34 4.70 -0.76 11.18
N ARG A 35 3.41 -0.69 11.49
CA ARG A 35 2.42 -1.69 11.11
C ARG A 35 2.18 -1.68 9.62
N THR A 36 1.99 -0.50 9.04
CA THR A 36 1.70 -0.32 7.61
C THR A 36 2.89 -0.74 6.76
N SER A 37 4.10 -0.36 7.16
CA SER A 37 5.36 -0.83 6.55
C SER A 37 5.47 -2.36 6.57
N ALA A 38 5.22 -2.99 7.72
CA ALA A 38 5.26 -4.45 7.86
C ALA A 38 4.21 -5.15 6.98
N LEU A 39 2.99 -4.61 6.89
CA LEU A 39 1.93 -5.14 6.02
C LEU A 39 2.37 -5.10 4.54
N VAL A 40 2.89 -3.96 4.09
CA VAL A 40 3.36 -3.77 2.71
C VAL A 40 4.49 -4.75 2.40
N ALA A 41 5.50 -4.84 3.27
CA ALA A 41 6.61 -5.77 3.09
C ALA A 41 6.16 -7.23 3.05
N SER A 42 5.23 -7.62 3.93
CA SER A 42 4.69 -8.98 3.96
C SER A 42 3.96 -9.33 2.66
N LYS A 43 3.12 -8.42 2.15
CA LYS A 43 2.37 -8.65 0.91
C LYS A 43 3.29 -8.77 -0.31
N LEU A 44 4.27 -7.89 -0.43
CA LEU A 44 5.25 -7.94 -1.52
C LEU A 44 6.08 -9.24 -1.49
N LYS A 45 6.46 -9.73 -0.29
CA LYS A 45 7.14 -11.03 -0.14
C LYS A 45 6.24 -12.20 -0.49
N GLU A 46 4.97 -12.17 -0.05
CA GLU A 46 3.96 -13.18 -0.37
C GLU A 46 3.79 -13.35 -1.89
N TRP A 47 3.86 -12.25 -2.64
CA TRP A 47 3.76 -12.23 -4.09
C TRP A 47 5.10 -12.47 -4.82
N GLY A 48 6.16 -12.78 -4.09
CA GLY A 48 7.44 -13.22 -4.66
C GLY A 48 8.37 -12.09 -5.14
N LEU A 49 8.11 -10.83 -4.76
CA LEU A 49 9.03 -9.74 -5.06
C LEU A 49 10.27 -9.81 -4.15
N THR A 50 11.40 -9.30 -4.65
CA THR A 50 12.56 -9.04 -3.78
C THR A 50 12.29 -7.76 -2.98
N VAL A 51 12.26 -7.87 -1.66
CA VAL A 51 11.86 -6.76 -0.78
C VAL A 51 13.03 -6.25 0.06
N THR A 52 13.26 -4.95 0.02
CA THR A 52 14.16 -4.23 0.94
C THR A 52 13.32 -3.42 1.92
N GLU A 53 13.47 -3.70 3.21
CA GLU A 53 12.79 -2.99 4.31
C GLU A 53 13.75 -2.03 5.01
N GLY A 54 13.19 -1.11 5.80
CA GLY A 54 14.00 -0.22 6.63
C GLY A 54 14.65 0.94 5.88
N VAL A 55 14.25 1.22 4.65
CA VAL A 55 14.77 2.32 3.85
C VAL A 55 14.32 3.64 4.48
N GLY A 56 15.23 4.36 5.13
CA GLY A 56 14.85 5.55 5.90
C GLY A 56 13.89 5.21 7.04
N ARG A 57 14.13 4.08 7.75
CA ARG A 57 13.37 3.55 8.91
C ARG A 57 12.14 2.70 8.55
N PHE A 58 11.15 3.25 7.86
CA PHE A 58 9.90 2.53 7.54
C PHE A 58 9.64 2.35 6.04
N GLY A 59 10.50 2.91 5.17
CA GLY A 59 10.36 2.71 3.73
C GLY A 59 10.56 1.25 3.32
N VAL A 60 9.74 0.81 2.38
CA VAL A 60 9.76 -0.52 1.78
C VAL A 60 9.92 -0.37 0.27
N VAL A 61 10.83 -1.14 -0.31
CA VAL A 61 11.05 -1.20 -1.77
C VAL A 61 10.86 -2.64 -2.23
N GLY A 62 9.83 -2.88 -3.04
CA GLY A 62 9.63 -4.12 -3.78
C GLY A 62 10.24 -4.02 -5.18
N THR A 63 11.09 -4.97 -5.55
CA THR A 63 11.72 -5.05 -6.87
C THR A 63 11.22 -6.27 -7.63
N LEU A 64 10.61 -6.02 -8.79
CA LEU A 64 10.23 -7.02 -9.78
C LEU A 64 11.21 -6.97 -10.96
N THR A 65 11.98 -8.04 -11.15
CA THR A 65 12.98 -8.13 -12.23
C THR A 65 12.45 -8.99 -13.37
N SER A 66 12.47 -8.46 -14.59
CA SER A 66 12.13 -9.21 -15.80
C SER A 66 13.07 -10.40 -15.99
N ILE A 67 12.54 -11.53 -16.43
CA ILE A 67 13.32 -12.71 -16.83
C ILE A 67 14.18 -12.46 -18.08
N LYS A 68 13.83 -11.45 -18.88
CA LYS A 68 14.60 -11.08 -20.08
C LYS A 68 15.65 -10.05 -19.70
N PRO A 69 16.91 -10.22 -20.10
CA PRO A 69 17.96 -9.24 -19.84
C PRO A 69 17.59 -7.90 -20.52
N ASP A 70 17.45 -6.87 -19.71
CA ASP A 70 17.16 -5.49 -20.10
C ASP A 70 17.81 -4.55 -19.07
N ASN A 71 18.17 -3.34 -19.48
CA ASN A 71 18.75 -2.30 -18.63
C ASN A 71 17.77 -1.17 -18.29
N ARG A 72 16.50 -1.28 -18.70
CA ARG A 72 15.45 -0.30 -18.41
C ARG A 72 14.78 -0.59 -17.06
N SER A 73 14.48 0.47 -16.33
CA SER A 73 13.79 0.41 -15.04
C SER A 73 12.76 1.53 -14.94
N ILE A 74 11.66 1.26 -14.23
CA ILE A 74 10.63 2.25 -13.87
C ILE A 74 10.40 2.15 -12.36
N GLY A 75 10.33 3.29 -11.68
CA GLY A 75 9.95 3.37 -10.28
C GLY A 75 8.52 3.89 -10.13
N LEU A 76 7.73 3.20 -9.31
CA LEU A 76 6.40 3.63 -8.88
C LEU A 76 6.44 3.89 -7.37
N ARG A 77 5.76 4.94 -6.89
CA ARG A 77 5.84 5.38 -5.49
C ARG A 77 4.45 5.71 -4.94
N ALA A 78 4.20 5.25 -3.71
CA ALA A 78 3.07 5.63 -2.88
C ALA A 78 3.58 5.96 -1.46
N ASP A 79 2.98 6.97 -0.85
CA ASP A 79 3.09 7.29 0.57
C ASP A 79 2.14 6.41 1.39
N MET A 80 2.45 6.26 2.69
CA MET A 80 1.71 5.39 3.62
C MET A 80 1.36 6.07 4.96
N ASP A 81 1.72 7.33 5.18
CA ASP A 81 1.50 8.03 6.45
C ASP A 81 0.11 8.67 6.53
N ALA A 82 -0.34 8.92 7.76
CA ALA A 82 -1.61 9.57 8.07
C ALA A 82 -1.40 10.97 8.66
N LEU A 83 -2.51 11.68 8.89
CA LEU A 83 -2.53 13.04 9.42
C LEU A 83 -3.13 13.08 10.83
N GLN A 84 -2.74 14.09 11.61
CA GLN A 84 -3.34 14.38 12.90
C GLN A 84 -4.71 15.07 12.72
N LEU A 85 -5.74 14.26 12.56
CA LEU A 85 -7.11 14.71 12.36
C LEU A 85 -8.09 13.72 13.00
N ILE A 86 -9.16 14.24 13.63
CA ILE A 86 -10.28 13.39 14.08
C ILE A 86 -11.14 13.08 12.87
N GLU A 87 -11.25 11.80 12.54
CA GLU A 87 -12.13 11.33 11.47
C GLU A 87 -13.60 11.56 11.83
N LYS A 88 -14.36 12.11 10.87
CA LYS A 88 -15.80 12.39 11.00
C LYS A 88 -16.69 11.53 10.10
N ASN A 89 -16.09 10.60 9.37
CA ASN A 89 -16.82 9.71 8.47
C ASN A 89 -17.66 8.72 9.28
N ASN A 90 -18.74 8.23 8.66
CA ASN A 90 -19.57 7.18 9.21
C ASN A 90 -19.46 5.92 8.32
N VAL A 91 -18.31 5.26 8.40
CA VAL A 91 -17.97 4.05 7.63
C VAL A 91 -17.51 2.94 8.57
N SER A 92 -17.66 1.68 8.15
CA SER A 92 -17.32 0.52 8.99
C SER A 92 -15.82 0.35 9.27
N TYR A 93 -14.98 1.07 8.53
CA TYR A 93 -13.51 1.04 8.61
C TYR A 93 -12.92 2.38 9.09
N VAL A 94 -13.71 3.17 9.83
CA VAL A 94 -13.26 4.41 10.45
C VAL A 94 -12.00 4.16 11.29
N SER A 95 -11.12 5.15 11.35
CA SER A 95 -9.91 5.11 12.19
C SER A 95 -10.23 4.68 13.62
N THR A 96 -9.49 3.68 14.09
CA THR A 96 -9.52 3.19 15.47
C THR A 96 -8.62 4.01 16.40
N LYS A 97 -7.79 4.91 15.85
CA LYS A 97 -6.86 5.77 16.59
C LYS A 97 -7.38 7.20 16.62
N LEU A 98 -7.92 7.61 17.77
CA LEU A 98 -8.50 8.94 17.95
C LEU A 98 -7.48 10.03 17.61
N GLY A 99 -7.87 10.96 16.74
CA GLY A 99 -7.02 12.08 16.32
C GLY A 99 -5.99 11.74 15.24
N THR A 100 -6.06 10.55 14.63
CA THR A 100 -5.25 10.18 13.46
C THR A 100 -6.17 9.64 12.35
N MET A 101 -5.96 10.07 11.11
CA MET A 101 -6.79 9.69 9.95
C MET A 101 -5.99 9.73 8.65
N HIS A 102 -6.22 8.75 7.75
CA HIS A 102 -5.80 8.87 6.34
C HIS A 102 -6.71 9.84 5.57
N ALA A 103 -6.55 11.13 5.80
CA ALA A 103 -7.35 12.18 5.16
C ALA A 103 -6.81 12.63 3.78
N CYS A 104 -5.63 12.16 3.37
CA CYS A 104 -4.99 12.46 2.08
C CYS A 104 -5.01 11.26 1.10
N GLY A 105 -5.62 10.14 1.50
CA GLY A 105 -5.76 8.95 0.65
C GLY A 105 -4.51 8.07 0.53
N HIS A 106 -3.52 8.21 1.41
CA HIS A 106 -2.28 7.42 1.38
C HIS A 106 -2.54 5.91 1.60
N ASP A 107 -3.60 5.55 2.31
CA ASP A 107 -4.14 4.19 2.39
C ASP A 107 -4.56 3.67 0.99
N GLY A 108 -5.23 4.53 0.22
CA GLY A 108 -5.60 4.28 -1.17
C GLY A 108 -4.39 4.15 -2.10
N HIS A 109 -3.45 5.09 -2.02
CA HIS A 109 -2.21 5.05 -2.81
C HIS A 109 -1.43 3.75 -2.55
N THR A 110 -1.27 3.39 -1.27
CA THR A 110 -0.59 2.16 -0.85
C THR A 110 -1.28 0.92 -1.41
N ALA A 111 -2.60 0.82 -1.26
CA ALA A 111 -3.37 -0.31 -1.79
C ALA A 111 -3.30 -0.40 -3.32
N MET A 112 -3.38 0.73 -4.03
CA MET A 112 -3.26 0.75 -5.49
C MET A 112 -1.87 0.32 -5.97
N LEU A 113 -0.80 0.78 -5.31
CA LEU A 113 0.56 0.38 -5.68
C LEU A 113 0.83 -1.10 -5.35
N LEU A 114 0.31 -1.61 -4.24
CA LEU A 114 0.32 -3.06 -3.97
C LEU A 114 -0.40 -3.83 -5.09
N GLY A 115 -1.55 -3.35 -5.54
CA GLY A 115 -2.28 -3.95 -6.66
C GLY A 115 -1.51 -3.92 -7.99
N ALA A 116 -0.69 -2.90 -8.23
CA ALA A 116 0.19 -2.84 -9.41
C ALA A 116 1.43 -3.76 -9.28
N ALA A 117 1.80 -4.15 -8.07
CA ALA A 117 2.95 -5.01 -7.80
C ALA A 117 2.62 -6.52 -7.85
N LYS A 118 1.37 -6.88 -7.57
CA LYS A 118 0.86 -8.27 -7.61
C LYS A 118 0.67 -8.76 -9.05
#